data_AF-A0A1R3HMG4-F1
#
_entry.id   AF-A0A1R3HMG4-F1
#
_cell.length_a   1.000
_cell.length_b   1.000
_cell.length_c   1.000
_cell.angle_alpha   90.00
_cell.angle_beta   90.00
_cell.angle_gamma   90.00
#
_symmetry.space_group_name_H-M   'P 1'
#
loop_
_entity.id
_entity.type
_entity.pdbx_description
1 polymer ?
#
loop_
_entity_poly.entity_id
_entity_poly.type
_entity_poly.pdbx_seq_one_letter_code
_entity_poly.pdbx_strand_id
1 'polypeptide(L)'
;MIRKHHFVLTENLLNKNASIRIYASPSLDARRQIASAELPKLAMEAASKAIQEWGQPKSQITHLIFSTLSDLDMLGADFHLT
;
A
#
# COMPACT_ATOMS: atom_id res chain seq x y z
N MET A 1 -25.44 6.03 -2.61
CA MET A 1 -24.78 6.79 -3.70
C MET A 1 -23.37 7.17 -3.25
N ILE A 2 -22.33 6.82 -4.01
CA ILE A 2 -20.94 7.11 -3.62
C ILE A 2 -20.61 8.57 -3.94
N ARG A 3 -20.00 9.29 -3.00
CA ARG A 3 -19.65 10.72 -3.14
C ARG A 3 -18.22 10.96 -3.64
N LYS A 4 -17.25 10.17 -3.17
CA LYS A 4 -15.82 10.38 -3.40
C LYS A 4 -15.03 9.10 -3.13
N HIS A 5 -13.94 8.92 -3.87
CA HIS A 5 -12.92 7.91 -3.63
C HIS A 5 -11.54 8.58 -3.50
N HIS A 6 -10.60 7.88 -2.90
CA HIS A 6 -9.20 8.28 -2.78
C HIS A 6 -8.34 7.27 -3.52
N PHE A 7 -7.35 7.77 -4.27
CA PHE A 7 -6.49 6.92 -5.09
C PHE A 7 -5.03 7.32 -4.92
N VAL A 8 -4.18 6.30 -4.87
CA VAL A 8 -2.74 6.44 -5.09
C VAL A 8 -2.45 6.79 -6.55
N LEU A 9 -3.22 6.21 -7.48
CA LEU A 9 -3.07 6.47 -8.91
C LEU A 9 -3.43 7.92 -9.24
N THR A 10 -2.44 8.66 -9.73
CA THR A 10 -2.57 10.03 -10.23
C THR A 10 -2.32 10.07 -11.73
N GLU A 11 -2.73 11.15 -12.40
CA GLU A 11 -2.45 11.34 -13.84
C GLU A 11 -0.95 11.24 -14.15
N ASN A 12 -0.10 11.79 -13.28
CA ASN A 12 1.35 11.72 -13.42
C ASN A 12 1.86 10.26 -13.38
N LEU A 13 1.39 9.45 -12.42
CA LEU A 13 1.75 8.03 -12.34
C LEU A 13 1.28 7.24 -13.55
N LEU A 14 0.06 7.52 -14.03
CA LEU A 14 -0.50 6.85 -15.20
C LEU A 14 0.22 7.25 -16.50
N ASN A 15 0.67 8.49 -16.62
CA ASN A 15 1.45 8.96 -17.77
C ASN A 15 2.86 8.36 -17.80
N LYS A 16 3.48 8.13 -16.63
CA LYS A 16 4.76 7.42 -16.52
C LYS A 16 4.65 5.93 -16.82
N ASN A 17 3.47 5.34 -16.63
CA ASN A 17 3.23 3.90 -16.78
C ASN A 17 2.11 3.63 -17.81
N ALA A 18 2.36 3.97 -19.07
CA ALA A 18 1.35 3.89 -20.14
C ALA A 18 0.72 2.49 -20.30
N SER A 19 1.45 1.42 -20.00
CA SER A 19 0.94 0.04 -20.04
C SER A 19 -0.22 -0.22 -19.07
N ILE A 20 -0.32 0.54 -17.97
CA ILE A 20 -1.43 0.42 -17.01
C ILE A 20 -2.74 0.91 -17.63
N ARG A 21 -2.68 1.85 -18.57
CA ARG A 21 -3.84 2.47 -19.22
C ARG A 21 -4.36 1.67 -20.41
N ILE A 22 -3.56 0.76 -20.96
CA ILE A 22 -3.89 0.00 -22.17
C ILE A 22 -4.52 -1.32 -21.77
N TYR A 23 -5.70 -1.60 -22.31
CA TYR A 23 -6.41 -2.85 -22.07
C TYR A 23 -5.55 -4.06 -22.49
N ALA A 24 -5.49 -5.08 -21.64
CA ALA A 24 -4.72 -6.32 -21.83
C ALA A 24 -3.21 -6.15 -22.09
N SER A 25 -2.64 -4.96 -21.85
CA SER A 25 -1.20 -4.75 -21.96
C SER A 25 -0.47 -5.35 -20.74
N PRO A 26 0.70 -6.00 -20.94
CA PRO A 26 1.56 -6.44 -19.85
C PRO A 26 1.93 -5.26 -18.95
N SER A 27 1.37 -5.23 -17.73
CA SER A 27 1.52 -4.11 -16.79
C SER A 27 1.75 -4.57 -15.35
N LEU A 28 2.03 -5.86 -15.13
CA LEU A 28 2.18 -6.44 -13.79
C LEU A 28 3.34 -5.80 -13.02
N ASP A 29 4.51 -5.67 -13.64
CA ASP A 29 5.70 -5.13 -12.98
C ASP A 29 5.50 -3.67 -12.56
N ALA A 30 4.91 -2.84 -13.44
CA ALA A 30 4.59 -1.46 -13.14
C ALA A 30 3.58 -1.34 -11.99
N ARG A 31 2.55 -2.21 -11.96
CA ARG A 31 1.56 -2.25 -10.87
C ARG A 31 2.19 -2.66 -9.54
N ARG A 32 3.06 -3.67 -9.56
CA ARG A 32 3.79 -4.14 -8.38
C ARG A 32 4.73 -3.08 -7.82
N GLN A 33 5.51 -2.42 -8.66
CA GLN A 33 6.41 -1.34 -8.23
C GLN A 33 5.65 -0.20 -7.53
N ILE A 34 4.47 0.17 -8.04
CA ILE A 34 3.63 1.19 -7.39
C ILE A 34 3.09 0.66 -6.05
N ALA A 35 2.56 -0.57 -6.02
CA ALA A 35 1.98 -1.15 -4.82
C ALA A 35 3.03 -1.30 -3.71
N SER A 36 4.19 -1.89 -4.02
CA SER A 36 5.32 -2.11 -3.10
C SER A 36 5.80 -0.81 -2.44
N ALA A 37 5.79 0.30 -3.18
CA ALA A 37 6.20 1.61 -2.65
C ALA A 37 5.13 2.30 -1.78
N GLU A 38 3.84 2.16 -2.13
CA GLU A 38 2.78 2.99 -1.55
C GLU A 38 1.98 2.28 -0.45
N LEU A 39 1.90 0.95 -0.53
CA LEU A 39 1.14 0.13 0.42
C LEU A 39 1.74 0.16 1.84
N PRO A 40 3.07 0.00 2.05
CA PRO A 40 3.66 0.13 3.38
C PRO A 40 3.45 1.52 3.99
N LYS A 41 3.48 2.58 3.18
CA LYS A 41 3.24 3.97 3.65
C LYS A 41 1.82 4.13 4.18
N LEU A 42 0.83 3.66 3.43
CA LEU A 42 -0.58 3.71 3.85
C LEU A 42 -0.80 2.92 5.13
N ALA A 43 -0.24 1.71 5.20
CA ALA A 43 -0.32 0.86 6.39
C ALA A 43 0.36 1.49 7.61
N MET A 44 1.56 2.06 7.44
CA MET A 44 2.30 2.73 8.51
C MET A 44 1.52 3.94 9.06
N GLU A 45 0.91 4.75 8.20
CA GLU A 45 0.10 5.89 8.62
C GLU A 45 -1.11 5.44 9.45
N ALA A 46 -1.81 4.39 8.99
CA ALA A 46 -2.95 3.83 9.71
C ALA A 46 -2.54 3.21 11.06
N ALA A 47 -1.48 2.39 11.06
CA ALA A 47 -0.98 1.75 12.26
C ALA A 47 -0.48 2.78 13.30
N SER A 48 0.23 3.82 12.85
CA SER A 48 0.72 4.89 13.73
C SER A 48 -0.42 5.61 14.44
N LYS A 49 -1.52 5.92 13.73
CA LYS A 49 -2.72 6.54 14.32
C LYS A 49 -3.39 5.62 15.33
N ALA A 50 -3.53 4.33 15.01
CA ALA A 50 -4.12 3.35 15.91
C ALA A 50 -3.28 3.13 17.19
N ILE A 51 -1.96 3.08 17.06
CA ILE A 51 -1.04 2.99 18.22
C ILE A 51 -1.11 4.26 19.07
N GLN A 52 -1.20 5.43 18.43
CA GLN A 52 -1.36 6.70 19.14
C GLN A 52 -2.67 6.74 19.95
N GLU A 53 -3.77 6.21 19.39
CA GLU A 53 -5.04 6.05 20.09
C GLU A 53 -4.95 5.03 21.23
N TRP A 54 -4.25 3.91 21.02
CA TRP A 54 -4.04 2.88 22.03
C TRP A 54 -3.21 3.37 23.23
N GLY A 55 -2.25 4.28 23.00
CA GLY A 55 -1.51 4.99 24.05
C GLY A 55 -0.43 4.18 24.78
N GLN A 56 -0.18 2.94 24.38
CA GLN A 56 0.91 2.09 24.92
C GLN A 56 2.15 2.14 24.02
N PRO A 57 3.34 1.85 24.55
CA PRO A 57 4.55 1.76 23.75
C PRO A 57 4.47 0.64 22.71
N LYS A 58 5.00 0.89 21.51
CA LYS A 58 5.06 -0.09 20.40
C LYS A 58 5.70 -1.41 20.79
N SER A 59 6.64 -1.41 21.74
CA SER A 59 7.32 -2.60 22.24
C SER A 59 6.41 -3.63 22.91
N GLN A 60 5.18 -3.27 23.28
CA GLN A 60 4.18 -4.21 23.80
C GLN A 60 3.44 -4.99 22.69
N ILE A 61 3.61 -4.60 21.41
CA ILE A 61 3.02 -5.33 20.28
C ILE A 61 3.83 -6.61 20.07
N THR A 62 3.19 -7.76 20.24
CA THR A 62 3.85 -9.08 20.14
C THR A 62 3.64 -9.75 18.79
N HIS A 63 2.59 -9.37 18.06
CA HIS A 63 2.20 -9.98 16.79
C HIS A 63 1.77 -8.89 15.81
N LEU A 64 2.16 -9.04 14.55
CA LEU A 64 1.71 -8.24 13.43
C LEU A 64 0.96 -9.16 12.46
N ILE A 65 -0.30 -8.85 12.18
CA ILE A 65 -1.10 -9.55 11.17
C ILE A 65 -1.32 -8.58 10.02
N PHE A 66 -0.83 -8.94 8.84
CA PHE A 66 -0.92 -8.11 7.65
C PHE A 66 -1.68 -8.84 6.55
N SER A 67 -2.64 -8.17 5.90
CA SER A 67 -3.41 -8.74 4.80
C SER A 67 -3.59 -7.70 3.71
N THR A 68 -3.26 -8.08 2.48
CA THR A 68 -3.43 -7.26 1.28
C THR A 68 -3.77 -8.13 0.08
N LEU A 69 -4.57 -7.58 -0.84
CA LEU A 69 -4.84 -8.18 -2.15
C LEU A 69 -3.97 -7.57 -3.26
N SER A 70 -3.20 -6.51 -2.94
CA SER A 70 -2.56 -5.65 -3.94
C SER A 70 -1.08 -5.94 -4.14
N ASP A 71 -0.48 -6.84 -3.37
CA ASP A 71 0.95 -7.10 -3.41
C ASP A 71 1.28 -8.58 -3.14
N LEU A 72 2.34 -9.06 -3.80
CA LEU A 72 2.91 -10.40 -3.73
C LEU A 72 4.44 -10.28 -3.89
N ASP A 73 5.07 -9.44 -3.09
CA ASP A 73 6.53 -9.33 -3.02
C ASP A 73 7.14 -10.41 -2.11
N MET A 74 8.39 -10.77 -2.39
CA MET A 74 9.10 -11.87 -1.71
C MET A 74 9.42 -11.56 -0.24
N LEU A 75 9.67 -10.29 0.07
CA LEU A 75 9.54 -9.76 1.42
C LEU A 75 8.17 -9.10 1.49
N GLY A 76 7.32 -9.57 2.40
CA GLY A 76 5.99 -9.02 2.54
C GLY A 76 6.03 -7.57 3.02
N ALA A 77 4.98 -6.82 2.69
CA ALA A 77 4.84 -5.43 3.13
C ALA A 77 4.90 -5.26 4.66
N ASP A 78 4.57 -6.32 5.41
CA ASP A 78 4.69 -6.40 6.86
C ASP A 78 6.12 -6.20 7.36
N PHE A 79 7.12 -6.73 6.65
CA PHE A 79 8.53 -6.52 6.99
C PHE A 79 8.93 -5.04 6.90
N HIS A 80 8.31 -4.30 5.98
CA HIS A 80 8.56 -2.88 5.76
C HIS A 80 7.85 -1.95 6.76
N LEU A 81 7.09 -2.50 7.72
CA LEU A 81 6.40 -1.72 8.76
C LEU A 81 7.22 -1.48 10.03
N THR A 82 8.54 -1.39 9.89
CA THR A 82 9.47 -1.19 11.01
C THR A 82 9.57 0.26 11.47
#